data_AF-A0A2V2RGE8-F1
#
_entry.id   AF-A0A2V2RGE8-F1
#
_cell.length_a   1.000
_cell.length_b   1.000
_cell.length_c   1.000
_cell.angle_alpha   90.00
_cell.angle_beta   90.00
_cell.angle_gamma   90.00
#
_symmetry.space_group_name_H-M   'P 1'
#
loop_
_entity.id
_entity.type
_entity.pdbx_description
1 polymer ?
#
loop_
_entity_poly.entity_id
_entity_poly.type
_entity_poly.pdbx_seq_one_letter_code
_entity_poly.pdbx_strand_id
1 'polypeptide(L)'
;MNILGSAPKTKLTILFSTLIGALMIFVYSHELIEFLTKFVDVRDTKLQREHVYLLLVAGATSIAMIVCVFLLLFIIINQELRVAHWRGQVQLLRAGTHTIDKLTNGHLNSIQNIHVLFEEFAEALTIAKGAQAPRTPHLGKFVNRVKDIFDIYSSTGQCAVCIKFFVFEDTVAARGSTKISTALRDDVSMLHRRQIDRNPALKEYDANNNTAFFELLAPQRDMRYFFCNNLKNLKDYQNANPHWRKYYNSAIVVPIKPSHGHVQESALGFLCVDSKSGQFNEDIAVDTLVLIATLLYNHLGLFQQQRQSNRAVNVKQELHT
;
A
#
# COMPACT_ATOMS: atom_id res chain seq x y z
N MET A 1 3.68 18.19 7.31
CA MET A 1 2.45 18.97 7.54
C MET A 1 2.35 19.21 9.04
N ASN A 2 2.80 20.38 9.53
CA ASN A 2 2.79 20.72 10.96
C ASN A 2 1.38 21.20 11.34
N ILE A 3 0.49 20.26 11.66
CA ILE A 3 -0.84 20.52 12.21
C ILE A 3 -0.82 20.15 13.69
N LEU A 4 0.05 20.83 14.45
CA LEU A 4 -0.04 20.86 15.92
C LEU A 4 -0.27 22.31 16.29
N GLY A 5 -1.55 22.70 16.25
CA GLY A 5 -2.00 24.04 16.63
C GLY A 5 -1.52 24.38 18.04
N SER A 6 -0.93 25.56 18.18
CA SER A 6 -0.32 26.13 19.39
C SER A 6 -1.32 26.51 20.50
N ALA A 7 -2.43 25.80 20.61
CA ALA A 7 -3.56 26.16 21.47
C ALA A 7 -3.49 25.82 22.98
N PRO A 8 -2.58 24.97 23.52
CA PRO A 8 -2.69 24.60 24.94
C PRO A 8 -2.12 25.66 25.91
N LYS A 9 -1.23 26.55 25.44
CA LYS A 9 -0.52 27.48 26.35
C LYS A 9 -1.46 28.55 26.92
N THR A 10 -2.34 29.13 26.12
CA THR A 10 -3.21 30.24 26.55
C THR A 10 -4.25 29.81 27.58
N LYS A 11 -4.80 28.59 27.46
CA LYS A 11 -5.79 28.08 28.43
C LYS A 11 -5.17 27.77 29.79
N LEU A 12 -3.94 27.24 29.80
CA LEU A 12 -3.21 26.94 31.04
C LEU A 12 -2.84 28.23 31.79
N THR A 13 -2.43 29.27 31.07
CA THR A 13 -2.13 30.59 31.67
C THR A 13 -3.36 31.21 32.31
N ILE A 14 -4.52 31.12 31.67
CA ILE A 14 -5.79 31.62 32.24
C ILE A 14 -6.11 30.85 33.52
N LEU A 15 -6.09 29.51 33.49
CA LEU A 15 -6.37 28.68 34.67
C LEU A 15 -5.44 29.01 35.85
N PHE A 16 -4.14 29.20 35.58
CA PHE A 16 -3.15 29.53 36.59
C PHE A 16 -3.39 30.92 37.20
N SER A 17 -3.73 31.91 36.37
CA SER A 17 -4.07 33.26 36.84
C SER A 17 -5.31 33.29 37.73
N THR A 18 -6.35 32.52 37.39
CA THR A 18 -7.57 32.43 38.21
C THR A 18 -7.32 31.71 39.54
N LEU A 19 -6.46 30.68 39.55
CA LEU A 19 -6.07 29.97 40.77
C LEU A 19 -5.32 30.88 41.74
N ILE A 20 -4.36 31.68 41.22
CA ILE A 20 -3.63 32.67 42.02
C ILE A 20 -4.61 33.71 42.60
N GLY A 21 -5.56 34.20 41.80
CA GLY A 21 -6.58 35.14 42.28
C GLY A 21 -7.43 34.57 43.42
N ALA A 22 -7.86 33.31 43.32
CA ALA A 22 -8.60 32.64 44.38
C ALA A 22 -7.77 32.45 45.66
N LEU A 23 -6.49 32.09 45.52
CA LEU A 23 -5.57 31.92 46.64
C LEU A 23 -5.34 33.24 47.38
N MET A 24 -5.20 34.34 46.65
CA MET A 24 -5.07 35.68 47.22
C MET A 24 -6.33 36.07 48.02
N ILE A 25 -7.53 35.81 47.49
CA ILE A 25 -8.79 36.08 48.20
C ILE A 25 -8.87 35.27 49.52
N PHE A 26 -8.38 34.02 49.52
CA PHE A 26 -8.34 33.19 50.72
C PHE A 26 -7.34 33.70 51.77
N VAL A 27 -6.16 34.16 51.35
CA VAL A 27 -5.16 34.75 52.25
C VAL A 27 -5.70 36.04 52.88
N TYR A 28 -6.32 36.92 52.07
CA TYR A 28 -6.90 38.16 52.58
C TYR A 28 -8.12 37.93 53.49
N SER A 29 -8.93 36.90 53.25
CA SER A 29 -10.06 36.59 54.14
C SER A 29 -9.59 36.06 55.49
N HIS A 30 -8.48 35.30 55.55
CA HIS A 30 -7.87 34.87 56.80
C HIS A 30 -7.35 36.06 57.64
N GLU A 31 -6.62 36.98 57.03
CA GLU A 31 -6.14 38.20 57.72
C GLU A 31 -7.29 39.08 58.22
N LEU A 32 -8.37 39.19 57.43
CA LEU A 32 -9.57 39.92 57.83
C LEU A 32 -10.27 39.28 59.04
N ILE A 33 -10.36 37.95 59.08
CA ILE A 33 -10.92 37.22 60.22
C ILE A 33 -10.04 37.40 61.46
N GLU A 34 -8.72 37.34 61.32
CA GLU A 34 -7.79 37.57 62.44
C GLU A 34 -7.87 39.01 62.96
N PHE A 35 -8.01 39.98 62.06
CA PHE A 35 -8.23 41.39 62.42
C PHE A 35 -9.56 41.60 63.16
N LEU A 36 -10.65 41.01 62.64
CA LEU A 36 -11.97 41.12 63.25
C LEU A 36 -12.04 40.43 64.62
N THR A 37 -11.38 39.28 64.78
CA THR A 37 -11.33 38.58 66.08
C THR A 37 -10.54 39.35 67.13
N LYS A 38 -9.45 40.05 66.75
CA LYS A 38 -8.73 40.98 67.65
C LYS A 38 -9.55 42.20 68.05
N PHE A 39 -10.47 42.66 67.20
CA PHE A 39 -11.34 43.80 67.49
C PHE A 39 -12.50 43.49 68.45
N VAL A 40 -12.83 42.20 68.63
CA VAL A 40 -13.98 41.75 69.45
C VAL A 40 -13.64 41.64 70.95
N ASP A 41 -12.38 41.86 71.35
CA ASP A 41 -11.94 41.80 72.76
C ASP A 41 -12.31 43.05 73.59
N VAL A 42 -13.23 43.90 73.11
CA VAL A 42 -13.61 45.15 73.78
C VAL A 42 -15.09 45.14 74.19
N ARG A 43 -15.32 44.73 75.44
CA ARG A 43 -16.50 44.97 76.30
C ARG A 43 -17.83 44.32 75.87
N ASP A 44 -18.04 43.16 76.48
CA ASP A 44 -19.24 42.37 76.75
C ASP A 44 -20.60 43.04 76.49
N THR A 45 -21.22 42.72 75.35
CA THR A 45 -22.67 42.61 75.23
C THR A 45 -23.02 41.38 74.38
N LYS A 46 -23.95 40.54 74.84
CA LYS A 46 -24.44 39.32 74.16
C LYS A 46 -24.78 39.54 72.67
N LEU A 47 -25.26 40.75 72.33
CA LEU A 47 -25.62 41.17 70.98
C LEU A 47 -24.44 41.18 70.00
N GLN A 48 -23.22 41.54 70.45
CA GLN A 48 -22.04 41.57 69.58
C GLN A 48 -21.58 40.16 69.18
N ARG A 49 -21.71 39.17 70.08
CA ARG A 49 -21.39 37.77 69.77
C ARG A 49 -22.28 37.18 68.68
N GLU A 50 -23.57 37.51 68.68
CA GLU A 50 -24.51 37.06 67.66
C GLU A 50 -24.19 37.66 66.28
N HIS A 51 -23.80 38.94 66.22
CA HIS A 51 -23.40 39.58 64.97
C HIS A 51 -22.09 39.00 64.41
N VAL A 52 -21.10 38.76 65.26
CA VAL A 52 -19.83 38.12 64.86
C VAL A 52 -20.08 36.70 64.32
N TYR A 53 -20.94 35.93 64.99
CA TYR A 53 -21.30 34.59 64.53
C TYR A 53 -22.01 34.62 63.17
N LEU A 54 -22.96 35.54 62.98
CA LEU A 54 -23.64 35.72 61.69
C LEU A 54 -22.66 36.08 60.57
N LEU A 55 -21.69 36.95 60.86
CA LEU A 55 -20.64 37.34 59.90
C LEU A 55 -19.73 36.16 59.53
N LEU A 56 -19.35 35.34 60.50
CA LEU A 56 -18.54 34.14 60.29
C LEU A 56 -19.28 33.10 59.45
N VAL A 57 -20.57 32.86 59.74
CA VAL A 57 -21.40 31.94 58.95
C VAL A 57 -21.57 32.46 57.52
N ALA A 58 -21.84 33.76 57.34
CA ALA A 58 -21.95 34.37 56.01
C ALA A 58 -20.63 34.33 55.22
N GLY A 59 -19.50 34.50 55.90
CA GLY A 59 -18.16 34.34 55.31
C GLY A 59 -17.90 32.89 54.88
N ALA A 60 -18.19 31.92 55.75
CA ALA A 60 -18.01 30.50 55.45
C ALA A 60 -18.89 30.02 54.29
N THR A 61 -20.16 30.45 54.22
CA THR A 61 -21.06 30.11 53.10
C THR A 61 -20.60 30.74 51.78
N SER A 62 -20.08 31.97 51.82
CA SER A 62 -19.52 32.63 50.64
C SER A 62 -18.28 31.89 50.12
N ILE A 63 -17.37 31.48 51.01
CA ILE A 63 -16.19 30.68 50.64
C ILE A 63 -16.61 29.33 50.06
N ALA A 64 -17.58 28.65 50.68
CA ALA A 64 -18.09 27.37 50.18
C ALA A 64 -18.70 27.50 48.78
N MET A 65 -19.48 28.56 48.53
CA MET A 65 -20.03 28.87 47.19
C MET A 65 -18.93 29.10 46.15
N ILE A 66 -17.88 29.86 46.51
CA ILE A 66 -16.75 30.11 45.62
C ILE A 66 -16.04 28.79 45.27
N VAL A 67 -15.75 27.94 46.26
CA VAL A 67 -15.14 26.62 46.05
C VAL A 67 -16.00 25.75 45.13
N CYS A 68 -17.33 25.70 45.36
CA CYS A 68 -18.25 24.97 44.51
C CYS A 68 -18.21 25.44 43.04
N VAL A 69 -18.21 26.75 42.80
CA VAL A 69 -18.10 27.32 41.44
C VAL A 69 -16.77 26.93 40.78
N PHE A 70 -15.66 26.99 41.52
CA PHE A 70 -14.35 26.59 41.00
C PHE A 70 -14.28 25.09 40.65
N LEU A 71 -14.84 24.23 41.49
CA LEU A 71 -14.94 22.79 41.20
C LEU A 71 -15.77 22.53 39.94
N LEU A 72 -16.89 23.25 39.78
CA LEU A 72 -17.77 23.11 38.62
C LEU A 72 -17.08 23.56 37.33
N LEU A 73 -16.36 24.69 37.36
CA LEU A 73 -15.53 25.16 36.25
C LEU A 73 -14.41 24.18 35.92
N PHE A 74 -13.74 23.63 36.92
CA PHE A 74 -12.69 22.62 36.73
C PHE A 74 -13.22 21.36 36.04
N ILE A 75 -14.41 20.89 36.43
CA ILE A 75 -15.09 19.75 35.78
C ILE A 75 -15.39 20.07 34.32
N ILE A 76 -15.97 21.23 34.02
CA ILE A 76 -16.30 21.65 32.64
C ILE A 76 -15.03 21.72 31.77
N ILE A 77 -13.96 22.34 32.28
CA ILE A 77 -12.69 22.47 31.55
C ILE A 77 -12.08 21.08 31.27
N ASN A 78 -12.10 20.18 32.24
CA ASN A 78 -11.60 18.82 32.05
C ASN A 78 -12.43 18.02 31.05
N GLN A 79 -13.76 18.18 31.03
CA GLN A 79 -14.61 17.56 30.02
C GLN A 79 -14.29 18.08 28.61
N GLU A 80 -14.15 19.39 28.44
CA GLU A 80 -13.76 20.00 27.16
C GLU A 80 -12.39 19.51 26.66
N LEU A 81 -11.39 19.41 27.56
CA LEU A 81 -10.07 18.88 27.21
C LEU A 81 -10.14 17.40 26.78
N ARG A 82 -10.95 16.59 27.48
CA ARG A 82 -11.15 15.18 27.13
C ARG A 82 -11.84 15.03 25.78
N VAL A 83 -12.87 15.83 25.53
CA VAL A 83 -13.59 15.86 24.23
C VAL A 83 -12.66 16.32 23.11
N ALA A 84 -11.81 17.33 23.33
CA ALA A 84 -10.84 17.78 22.33
C ALA A 84 -9.82 16.68 21.99
N HIS A 85 -9.31 15.97 22.99
CA HIS A 85 -8.42 14.82 22.77
C HIS A 85 -9.09 13.72 21.95
N TRP A 86 -10.33 13.36 22.31
CA TRP A 86 -11.13 12.39 21.57
C TRP A 86 -11.41 12.83 20.13
N ARG A 87 -11.75 14.11 19.89
CA ARG A 87 -11.94 14.65 18.53
C ARG A 87 -10.67 14.51 17.69
N GLY A 88 -9.49 14.74 18.26
CA GLY A 88 -8.20 14.54 17.59
C GLY A 88 -7.97 13.09 17.18
N GLN A 89 -8.21 12.13 18.08
CA GLN A 89 -8.09 10.70 17.77
C GLN A 89 -9.08 10.25 16.69
N VAL A 90 -10.33 10.73 16.74
CA VAL A 90 -11.36 10.41 15.73
C VAL A 90 -11.00 10.98 14.35
N GLN A 91 -10.41 12.17 14.29
CA GLN A 91 -9.92 12.73 13.01
C GLN A 91 -8.77 11.90 12.44
N LEU A 92 -7.84 11.43 13.29
CA LEU A 92 -6.74 10.56 12.87
C LEU A 92 -7.25 9.22 12.33
N LEU A 93 -8.22 8.62 13.02
CA LEU A 93 -8.90 7.40 12.58
C LEU A 93 -9.62 7.62 11.23
N ARG A 94 -10.33 8.73 11.05
CA ARG A 94 -10.99 9.06 9.76
C ARG A 94 -10.01 9.26 8.62
N ALA A 95 -8.86 9.88 8.87
CA ALA A 95 -7.80 10.00 7.86
C ALA A 95 -7.21 8.62 7.51
N GLY A 96 -7.06 7.74 8.51
CA GLY A 96 -6.69 6.35 8.33
C GLY A 96 -7.71 5.57 7.49
N THR A 97 -9.00 5.64 7.83
CA THR A 97 -10.07 4.96 7.08
C THR A 97 -10.17 5.45 5.64
N HIS A 98 -10.03 6.76 5.38
CA HIS A 98 -10.03 7.28 4.01
C HIS A 98 -8.82 6.77 3.20
N THR A 99 -7.66 6.59 3.84
CA THR A 99 -6.47 6.01 3.18
C THR A 99 -6.68 4.53 2.90
N ILE A 100 -7.24 3.79 3.85
CA ILE A 100 -7.61 2.38 3.69
C ILE A 100 -8.66 2.25 2.58
N ASP A 101 -9.74 3.02 2.59
CA ASP A 101 -10.77 3.02 1.55
C ASP A 101 -10.22 3.34 0.17
N LYS A 102 -9.25 4.25 0.06
CA LYS A 102 -8.61 4.56 -1.22
C LYS A 102 -7.75 3.38 -1.71
N LEU A 103 -7.09 2.66 -0.80
CA LEU A 103 -6.32 1.45 -1.11
C LEU A 103 -7.23 0.27 -1.45
N THR A 104 -8.27 -0.01 -0.65
CA THR A 104 -9.21 -1.12 -0.88
C THR A 104 -10.07 -0.88 -2.10
N ASN A 105 -10.68 0.30 -2.29
CA ASN A 105 -11.46 0.59 -3.49
C ASN A 105 -10.57 0.67 -4.74
N GLY A 106 -9.33 1.18 -4.60
CA GLY A 106 -8.34 1.15 -5.68
C GLY A 106 -7.99 -0.28 -6.10
N HIS A 107 -7.75 -1.17 -5.12
CA HIS A 107 -7.50 -2.60 -5.37
C HIS A 107 -8.71 -3.32 -5.94
N LEU A 108 -9.91 -3.13 -5.37
CA LEU A 108 -11.14 -3.78 -5.81
C LEU A 108 -11.49 -3.38 -7.25
N ASN A 109 -11.42 -2.09 -7.58
CA ASN A 109 -11.63 -1.63 -8.95
C ASN A 109 -10.56 -2.18 -9.89
N SER A 110 -9.30 -2.27 -9.44
CA SER A 110 -8.22 -2.86 -10.24
C SER A 110 -8.43 -4.35 -10.51
N ILE A 111 -8.87 -5.12 -9.50
CA ILE A 111 -9.18 -6.54 -9.62
C ILE A 111 -10.40 -6.77 -10.51
N GLN A 112 -11.47 -5.97 -10.35
CA GLN A 112 -12.65 -6.03 -11.22
C GLN A 112 -12.29 -5.70 -12.67
N ASN A 113 -11.44 -4.68 -12.89
CA ASN A 113 -10.95 -4.33 -14.22
C ASN A 113 -10.11 -5.45 -14.83
N ILE A 114 -9.30 -6.16 -14.03
CA ILE A 114 -8.56 -7.34 -14.50
C ILE A 114 -9.52 -8.45 -14.92
N HIS A 115 -10.58 -8.71 -14.16
CA HIS A 115 -11.55 -9.74 -14.50
C HIS A 115 -12.27 -9.44 -15.82
N VAL A 116 -12.75 -8.20 -16.00
CA VAL A 116 -13.38 -7.74 -17.25
C VAL A 116 -12.41 -7.86 -18.44
N LEU A 117 -11.12 -7.54 -18.24
CA LEU A 117 -10.11 -7.74 -19.28
C LEU A 117 -9.90 -9.21 -19.63
N PHE A 118 -9.97 -10.10 -18.65
CA PHE A 118 -9.89 -11.53 -18.89
C PHE A 118 -11.11 -12.06 -19.65
N GLU A 119 -12.31 -11.52 -19.39
CA GLU A 119 -13.52 -11.81 -20.17
C GLU A 119 -13.40 -11.28 -21.61
N GLU A 120 -13.03 -10.00 -21.80
CA GLU A 120 -12.76 -9.42 -23.12
C GLU A 120 -11.69 -10.21 -23.90
N PHE A 121 -10.66 -10.68 -23.18
CA PHE A 121 -9.59 -11.49 -23.74
C PHE A 121 -10.11 -12.87 -24.18
N ALA A 122 -10.92 -13.54 -23.34
CA ALA A 122 -11.52 -14.83 -23.65
C ALA A 122 -12.47 -14.74 -24.87
N GLU A 123 -13.23 -13.66 -24.98
CA GLU A 123 -14.12 -13.39 -26.11
C GLU A 123 -13.32 -13.17 -27.40
N ALA A 124 -12.28 -12.32 -27.37
CA ALA A 124 -11.42 -12.05 -28.52
C ALA A 124 -10.66 -13.29 -29.02
N LEU A 125 -10.30 -14.19 -28.12
CA LEU A 125 -9.67 -15.47 -28.49
C LEU A 125 -10.67 -16.47 -29.07
N THR A 126 -11.92 -16.44 -28.63
CA THR A 126 -12.99 -17.27 -29.21
C THR A 126 -13.23 -16.88 -30.67
N ILE A 127 -13.14 -15.59 -31.00
CA ILE A 127 -13.25 -15.05 -32.35
C ILE A 127 -12.02 -15.39 -33.22
N ALA A 128 -10.82 -15.49 -32.61
CA ALA A 128 -9.57 -15.78 -33.32
C ALA A 128 -9.37 -17.24 -33.80
N LYS A 129 -10.41 -18.08 -33.71
CA LYS A 129 -10.40 -19.53 -34.04
C LYS A 129 -10.09 -19.93 -35.50
N GLY A 130 -9.54 -19.04 -36.34
CA GLY A 130 -9.26 -19.36 -37.75
C GLY A 130 -8.08 -18.66 -38.42
N ALA A 131 -7.31 -17.80 -37.74
CA ALA A 131 -6.21 -17.05 -38.36
C ALA A 131 -4.96 -17.05 -37.47
N GLN A 132 -3.78 -16.88 -38.10
CA GLN A 132 -2.46 -16.76 -37.47
C GLN A 132 -2.52 -16.05 -36.11
N ALA A 133 -1.76 -16.56 -35.12
CA ALA A 133 -1.74 -16.08 -33.73
C ALA A 133 -1.89 -14.54 -33.69
N PRO A 134 -3.06 -14.03 -33.31
CA PRO A 134 -3.32 -12.61 -33.46
C PRO A 134 -2.32 -11.90 -32.55
N ARG A 135 -1.76 -10.79 -33.04
CA ARG A 135 -1.34 -9.72 -32.14
C ARG A 135 -2.61 -9.28 -31.43
N THR A 136 -2.98 -9.95 -30.34
CA THR A 136 -4.26 -9.71 -29.67
C THR A 136 -4.14 -8.35 -28.99
N PRO A 137 -4.90 -7.33 -29.42
CA PRO A 137 -4.85 -5.99 -28.81
C PRO A 137 -5.10 -6.05 -27.30
N HIS A 138 -5.86 -7.06 -26.88
CA HIS A 138 -6.20 -7.38 -25.50
C HIS A 138 -4.99 -7.71 -24.62
N LEU A 139 -3.97 -8.40 -25.13
CA LEU A 139 -2.76 -8.67 -24.35
C LEU A 139 -1.92 -7.41 -24.11
N GLY A 140 -1.93 -6.49 -25.07
CA GLY A 140 -1.36 -5.15 -24.88
C GLY A 140 -2.09 -4.38 -23.76
N LYS A 141 -3.43 -4.36 -23.82
CA LYS A 141 -4.25 -3.76 -22.74
C LYS A 141 -3.98 -4.42 -21.38
N PHE A 142 -3.82 -5.75 -21.33
CA PHE A 142 -3.50 -6.48 -20.11
C PHE A 142 -2.19 -5.98 -19.48
N VAL A 143 -1.08 -5.95 -20.24
CA VAL A 143 0.21 -5.51 -19.68
C VAL A 143 0.19 -4.03 -19.25
N ASN A 144 -0.56 -3.17 -19.96
CA ASN A 144 -0.77 -1.78 -19.54
C ASN A 144 -1.53 -1.69 -18.20
N ARG A 145 -2.48 -2.57 -17.96
CA ARG A 145 -3.29 -2.57 -16.73
C ARG A 145 -2.54 -3.14 -15.54
N VAL A 146 -1.72 -4.16 -15.76
CA VAL A 146 -0.74 -4.60 -14.76
C VAL A 146 0.21 -3.45 -14.45
N LYS A 147 0.65 -2.68 -15.46
CA LYS A 147 1.45 -1.48 -15.22
C LYS A 147 0.70 -0.45 -14.35
N ASP A 148 -0.56 -0.13 -14.65
CA ASP A 148 -1.36 0.81 -13.84
C ASP A 148 -1.37 0.42 -12.35
N ILE A 149 -1.50 -0.88 -12.07
CA ILE A 149 -1.48 -1.43 -10.70
C ILE A 149 -0.10 -1.25 -10.05
N PHE A 150 0.97 -1.62 -10.76
CA PHE A 150 2.32 -1.55 -10.19
C PHE A 150 2.87 -0.13 -10.13
N ASP A 151 2.33 0.81 -10.91
CA ASP A 151 2.61 2.23 -10.75
C ASP A 151 2.10 2.71 -9.38
N ILE A 152 0.95 2.22 -8.89
CA ILE A 152 0.44 2.52 -7.53
C ILE A 152 1.36 1.96 -6.45
N TYR A 153 1.94 0.77 -6.67
CA TYR A 153 2.85 0.14 -5.71
C TYR A 153 4.28 0.68 -5.76
N SER A 154 4.64 1.39 -6.82
CA SER A 154 5.92 2.05 -6.90
C SER A 154 5.83 3.45 -6.31
N SER A 155 6.81 3.83 -5.50
CA SER A 155 6.86 5.18 -4.91
C SER A 155 6.96 6.30 -5.94
N THR A 156 7.39 6.00 -7.17
CA THR A 156 7.58 6.97 -8.24
C THR A 156 6.52 6.92 -9.34
N GLY A 157 5.59 5.96 -9.31
CA GLY A 157 4.60 5.77 -10.39
C GLY A 157 5.20 5.42 -11.75
N GLN A 158 6.36 4.76 -11.78
CA GLN A 158 7.12 4.51 -13.02
C GLN A 158 7.67 3.10 -13.09
N CYS A 159 6.78 2.15 -13.34
CA CYS A 159 7.11 0.76 -13.65
C CYS A 159 7.06 0.48 -15.16
N ALA A 160 7.72 -0.60 -15.57
CA ALA A 160 7.56 -1.23 -16.86
C ALA A 160 7.10 -2.67 -16.65
N VAL A 161 6.23 -3.16 -17.52
CA VAL A 161 5.69 -4.52 -17.46
C VAL A 161 5.91 -5.20 -18.80
N CYS A 162 6.35 -6.45 -18.77
CA CYS A 162 6.47 -7.25 -19.99
C CYS A 162 6.18 -8.73 -19.74
N ILE A 163 5.75 -9.42 -20.80
CA ILE A 163 5.61 -10.87 -20.84
C ILE A 163 6.68 -11.43 -21.76
N LYS A 164 7.39 -12.43 -21.26
CA LYS A 164 8.39 -13.19 -22.02
C LYS A 164 7.95 -14.62 -22.12
N PHE A 165 7.97 -15.20 -23.32
CA PHE A 165 7.65 -16.61 -23.53
C PHE A 165 8.89 -17.42 -23.84
N PHE A 166 8.83 -18.72 -23.54
CA PHE A 166 9.81 -19.67 -24.06
C PHE A 166 9.69 -19.76 -25.59
N VAL A 167 10.84 -19.82 -26.25
CA VAL A 167 10.92 -20.11 -27.68
C VAL A 167 11.13 -21.61 -27.79
N PHE A 168 10.09 -22.32 -28.20
CA PHE A 168 10.16 -23.75 -28.46
C PHE A 168 10.74 -23.95 -29.85
N GLU A 169 11.99 -24.41 -29.92
CA GLU A 169 12.57 -24.91 -31.17
C GLU A 169 12.03 -26.32 -31.43
N ASP A 170 11.49 -26.56 -32.63
CA ASP A 170 10.95 -27.88 -33.03
C ASP A 170 12.05 -28.97 -33.15
N THR A 171 13.32 -28.60 -32.98
CA THR A 171 14.47 -29.51 -33.17
C THR A 171 14.91 -30.14 -31.86
N VAL A 172 14.89 -31.48 -31.84
CA VAL A 172 15.33 -32.35 -30.72
C VAL A 172 16.78 -32.07 -30.26
N ALA A 173 17.57 -31.37 -31.06
CA ALA A 173 18.98 -31.04 -30.80
C ALA A 173 19.22 -29.91 -29.77
N ALA A 174 18.21 -29.10 -29.43
CA ALA A 174 18.39 -27.91 -28.59
C ALA A 174 18.22 -28.16 -27.07
N ARG A 175 18.48 -29.38 -26.58
CA ARG A 175 18.31 -29.76 -25.15
C ARG A 175 19.24 -29.03 -24.15
N GLY A 176 20.05 -28.07 -24.58
CA GLY A 176 21.04 -27.37 -23.74
C GLY A 176 20.72 -25.92 -23.37
N SER A 177 19.87 -25.22 -24.13
CA SER A 177 19.62 -23.78 -23.89
C SER A 177 18.14 -23.44 -23.96
N THR A 178 17.56 -22.99 -22.85
CA THR A 178 16.20 -22.45 -22.83
C THR A 178 16.19 -21.03 -23.39
N LYS A 179 15.69 -20.87 -24.61
CA LYS A 179 15.55 -19.55 -25.24
C LYS A 179 14.27 -18.85 -24.78
N ILE A 180 14.35 -17.54 -24.59
CA ILE A 180 13.22 -16.69 -24.23
C ILE A 180 13.15 -15.45 -25.11
N SER A 181 11.93 -15.00 -25.38
CA SER A 181 11.66 -13.80 -26.17
C SER A 181 10.64 -12.90 -25.48
N THR A 182 10.82 -11.58 -25.57
CA THR A 182 9.81 -10.62 -25.12
C THR A 182 8.66 -10.58 -26.12
N ALA A 183 7.51 -11.10 -25.73
CA ALA A 183 6.33 -11.13 -26.58
C ALA A 183 5.53 -9.84 -26.48
N LEU A 184 5.43 -9.27 -25.28
CA LEU A 184 4.59 -8.12 -24.97
C LEU A 184 5.28 -7.20 -23.97
N ARG A 185 4.99 -5.90 -24.08
CA ARG A 185 5.48 -4.86 -23.19
C ARG A 185 4.43 -3.75 -23.13
N ASP A 186 4.30 -3.11 -21.98
CA ASP A 186 3.45 -1.92 -21.84
C ASP A 186 3.86 -0.80 -22.82
N ASP A 187 2.88 -0.02 -23.27
CA ASP A 187 3.06 0.95 -24.35
C ASP A 187 4.04 2.07 -23.99
N VAL A 188 4.03 2.50 -22.73
CA VAL A 188 4.89 3.60 -22.26
C VAL A 188 6.35 3.16 -22.28
N SER A 189 6.67 2.00 -21.70
CA SER A 189 8.04 1.50 -21.68
C SER A 189 8.50 1.01 -23.07
N MET A 190 7.57 0.59 -23.94
CA MET A 190 7.86 0.25 -25.32
C MET A 190 8.50 1.41 -26.07
N LEU A 191 8.05 2.66 -25.89
CA LEU A 191 8.61 3.81 -26.59
C LEU A 191 10.13 3.97 -26.37
N HIS A 192 10.60 3.74 -25.14
CA HIS A 192 12.00 3.88 -24.77
C HIS A 192 12.85 2.63 -25.00
N ARG A 193 12.20 1.45 -25.09
CA ARG A 193 12.87 0.14 -25.18
C ARG A 193 12.71 -0.55 -26.53
N ARG A 194 11.93 0.04 -27.45
CA ARG A 194 11.68 -0.50 -28.80
C ARG A 194 12.96 -0.84 -29.57
N GLN A 195 14.04 -0.08 -29.40
CA GLN A 195 15.31 -0.38 -30.05
C GLN A 195 15.93 -1.69 -29.54
N ILE A 196 15.77 -1.99 -28.25
CA ILE A 196 16.25 -3.24 -27.64
C ILE A 196 15.41 -4.41 -28.15
N ASP A 197 14.09 -4.26 -28.12
CA ASP A 197 13.17 -5.33 -28.52
C ASP A 197 13.27 -5.62 -30.05
N ARG A 198 13.77 -4.65 -30.84
CA ARG A 198 14.06 -4.82 -32.29
C ARG A 198 15.47 -5.33 -32.59
N ASN A 199 16.37 -5.36 -31.60
CA ASN A 199 17.73 -5.83 -31.81
C ASN A 199 17.70 -7.35 -32.06
N PRO A 200 18.13 -7.85 -33.24
CA PRO A 200 18.10 -9.28 -33.54
C PRO A 200 18.85 -10.14 -32.51
N ALA A 201 19.96 -9.62 -31.96
CA ALA A 201 20.75 -10.31 -30.94
C ALA A 201 20.05 -10.43 -29.58
N LEU A 202 18.99 -9.64 -29.34
CA LEU A 202 18.22 -9.63 -28.09
C LEU A 202 16.77 -10.05 -28.30
N LYS A 203 16.37 -10.33 -29.55
CA LYS A 203 15.02 -10.79 -29.88
C LYS A 203 14.72 -12.12 -29.19
N GLU A 204 15.71 -13.02 -29.21
CA GLU A 204 15.68 -14.33 -28.57
C GLU A 204 17.04 -14.54 -27.89
N TYR A 205 17.04 -14.84 -26.60
CA TYR A 205 18.28 -15.01 -25.85
C TYR A 205 18.16 -16.15 -24.86
N ASP A 206 19.30 -16.69 -24.45
CA ASP A 206 19.37 -17.76 -23.46
C ASP A 206 18.94 -17.27 -22.08
N ALA A 207 18.02 -17.97 -21.44
CA ALA A 207 17.57 -17.68 -20.09
C ALA A 207 18.75 -17.70 -19.08
N ASN A 208 19.78 -18.51 -19.33
CA ASN A 208 20.99 -18.55 -18.51
C ASN A 208 21.79 -17.24 -18.54
N ASN A 209 21.61 -16.40 -19.58
CA ASN A 209 22.24 -15.08 -19.67
C ASN A 209 21.50 -14.00 -18.87
N ASN A 210 20.61 -14.38 -17.96
CA ASN A 210 19.87 -13.49 -17.09
C ASN A 210 19.67 -14.14 -15.72
N THR A 211 20.22 -13.53 -14.67
CA THR A 211 20.21 -14.10 -13.33
C THR A 211 18.80 -14.45 -12.85
N ALA A 212 17.80 -13.59 -13.11
CA ALA A 212 16.43 -13.84 -12.64
C ALA A 212 15.83 -15.11 -13.25
N PHE A 213 16.01 -15.33 -14.56
CA PHE A 213 15.48 -16.52 -15.22
C PHE A 213 16.31 -17.76 -14.90
N PHE A 214 17.64 -17.63 -14.84
CA PHE A 214 18.53 -18.70 -14.43
C PHE A 214 18.15 -19.25 -13.05
N GLU A 215 17.94 -18.37 -12.07
CA GLU A 215 17.57 -18.78 -10.71
C GLU A 215 16.20 -19.45 -10.64
N LEU A 216 15.21 -18.91 -11.38
CA LEU A 216 13.87 -19.49 -11.47
C LEU A 216 13.82 -20.83 -12.21
N LEU A 217 14.76 -21.07 -13.10
CA LEU A 217 14.87 -22.32 -13.87
C LEU A 217 15.83 -23.31 -13.25
N ALA A 218 16.55 -22.99 -12.17
CA ALA A 218 17.51 -23.92 -11.58
C ALA A 218 16.77 -25.11 -10.92
N PRO A 219 17.01 -26.38 -11.32
CA PRO A 219 16.22 -27.52 -10.82
C PRO A 219 16.37 -27.75 -9.32
N GLN A 220 17.48 -27.30 -8.72
CA GLN A 220 17.72 -27.42 -7.28
C GLN A 220 17.07 -26.31 -6.44
N ARG A 221 16.46 -25.31 -7.07
CA ARG A 221 15.84 -24.17 -6.39
C ARG A 221 14.35 -24.14 -6.71
N ASP A 222 13.52 -24.39 -5.72
CA ASP A 222 12.06 -24.24 -5.85
C ASP A 222 11.64 -22.77 -5.65
N MET A 223 12.21 -21.88 -6.48
CA MET A 223 11.91 -20.45 -6.40
C MET A 223 10.59 -20.15 -7.11
N ARG A 224 9.65 -19.57 -6.36
CA ARG A 224 8.33 -19.17 -6.88
C ARG A 224 8.38 -17.86 -7.68
N TYR A 225 9.35 -17.01 -7.38
CA TYR A 225 9.55 -15.70 -7.99
C TYR A 225 11.01 -15.26 -7.78
N PHE A 226 11.45 -14.29 -8.58
CA PHE A 226 12.68 -13.54 -8.34
C PHE A 226 12.28 -12.10 -7.99
N PHE A 227 12.82 -11.59 -6.89
CA PHE A 227 12.57 -10.23 -6.41
C PHE A 227 13.87 -9.55 -6.00
N CYS A 228 14.08 -8.32 -6.46
CA CYS A 228 15.18 -7.50 -5.98
C CYS A 228 14.84 -6.00 -6.15
N ASN A 229 14.89 -5.25 -5.05
CA ASN A 229 14.69 -3.80 -5.06
C ASN A 229 15.93 -3.00 -5.50
N ASN A 230 17.11 -3.63 -5.52
CA ASN A 230 18.37 -2.95 -5.85
C ASN A 230 19.36 -3.88 -6.58
N LEU A 231 19.07 -4.13 -7.85
CA LEU A 231 19.87 -4.95 -8.77
C LEU A 231 21.28 -4.40 -9.00
N LYS A 232 21.49 -3.09 -8.90
CA LYS A 232 22.85 -2.52 -9.02
C LYS A 232 23.78 -2.99 -7.90
N ASN A 233 23.21 -3.27 -6.72
CA ASN A 233 23.95 -3.77 -5.56
C ASN A 233 23.90 -5.30 -5.45
N LEU A 234 23.12 -5.99 -6.30
CA LEU A 234 23.09 -7.44 -6.33
C LEU A 234 24.38 -7.95 -6.99
N LYS A 235 25.19 -8.65 -6.20
CA LYS A 235 26.47 -9.22 -6.66
C LYS A 235 26.21 -10.19 -7.82
N ASP A 236 27.04 -10.11 -8.85
CA ASP A 236 27.02 -11.01 -10.00
C ASP A 236 25.69 -11.04 -10.78
N TYR A 237 24.86 -9.99 -10.67
CA TYR A 237 23.66 -9.88 -11.49
C TYR A 237 24.01 -9.67 -12.97
N GLN A 238 23.49 -10.55 -13.82
CA GLN A 238 23.69 -10.60 -15.25
C GLN A 238 22.37 -10.42 -15.99
N ASN A 239 22.45 -9.81 -17.18
CA ASN A 239 21.31 -9.63 -18.06
C ASN A 239 21.76 -9.65 -19.52
N ALA A 240 20.98 -10.29 -20.39
CA ALA A 240 21.25 -10.34 -21.82
C ALA A 240 21.34 -8.94 -22.45
N ASN A 241 20.59 -7.96 -21.95
CA ASN A 241 20.76 -6.57 -22.36
C ASN A 241 21.93 -5.93 -21.58
N PRO A 242 23.08 -5.61 -22.22
CA PRO A 242 24.23 -5.01 -21.53
C PRO A 242 23.95 -3.62 -20.97
N HIS A 243 22.90 -2.94 -21.47
CA HIS A 243 22.50 -1.61 -21.04
C HIS A 243 21.31 -1.61 -20.06
N TRP A 244 20.97 -2.76 -19.46
CA TRP A 244 19.82 -2.89 -18.56
C TRP A 244 19.78 -1.83 -17.44
N ARG A 245 20.95 -1.44 -16.90
CA ARG A 245 21.09 -0.43 -15.83
C ARG A 245 20.54 0.95 -16.20
N LYS A 246 20.40 1.26 -17.49
CA LYS A 246 19.80 2.52 -17.98
C LYS A 246 18.27 2.53 -17.81
N TYR A 247 17.67 1.35 -17.70
CA TYR A 247 16.24 1.15 -17.82
C TYR A 247 15.57 0.81 -16.49
N TYR A 248 16.25 0.10 -15.59
CA TYR A 248 15.70 -0.30 -14.30
C TYR A 248 16.80 -0.59 -13.26
N ASN A 249 16.41 -0.58 -11.98
CA ASN A 249 17.21 -0.94 -10.81
C ASN A 249 16.52 -2.01 -9.95
N SER A 250 15.22 -2.21 -10.09
CA SER A 250 14.49 -3.27 -9.41
C SER A 250 13.76 -4.16 -10.40
N ALA A 251 13.51 -5.40 -10.00
CA ALA A 251 12.71 -6.33 -10.78
C ALA A 251 11.93 -7.29 -9.88
N ILE A 252 10.74 -7.63 -10.35
CA ILE A 252 9.93 -8.77 -9.91
C ILE A 252 9.69 -9.62 -11.14
N VAL A 253 10.04 -10.90 -11.07
CA VAL A 253 9.87 -11.85 -12.17
C VAL A 253 9.15 -13.07 -11.62
N VAL A 254 8.01 -13.38 -12.23
CA VAL A 254 7.15 -14.49 -11.82
C VAL A 254 6.92 -15.41 -13.01
N PRO A 255 7.08 -16.74 -12.85
CA PRO A 255 6.74 -17.69 -13.90
C PRO A 255 5.22 -17.74 -14.14
N ILE A 256 4.81 -17.79 -15.41
CA ILE A 256 3.41 -17.99 -15.82
C ILE A 256 3.18 -19.50 -15.88
N LYS A 257 2.72 -20.09 -14.77
CA LYS A 257 2.61 -21.55 -14.56
C LYS A 257 1.39 -21.88 -13.68
N PRO A 258 0.96 -23.15 -13.58
CA PRO A 258 -0.09 -23.53 -12.64
C PRO A 258 0.39 -23.39 -11.19
N SER A 259 -0.56 -23.26 -10.26
CA SER A 259 -0.27 -23.12 -8.82
C SER A 259 0.63 -24.25 -8.30
N HIS A 260 0.42 -25.46 -8.80
CA HIS A 260 1.20 -26.65 -8.49
C HIS A 260 1.89 -27.13 -9.78
N GLY A 261 3.21 -26.97 -9.84
CA GLY A 261 4.00 -27.35 -11.00
C GLY A 261 5.39 -26.74 -10.95
N HIS A 262 6.39 -27.52 -11.38
CA HIS A 262 7.75 -27.02 -11.52
C HIS A 262 7.84 -26.05 -12.72
N VAL A 263 8.66 -25.00 -12.57
CA VAL A 263 8.81 -23.97 -13.62
C VAL A 263 9.28 -24.59 -14.93
N GLN A 264 10.25 -25.50 -14.88
CA GLN A 264 10.83 -26.14 -16.07
C GLN A 264 9.82 -26.97 -16.88
N GLU A 265 8.83 -27.56 -16.22
CA GLU A 265 7.92 -28.50 -16.85
C GLU A 265 6.64 -27.83 -17.36
N SER A 266 6.21 -26.77 -16.66
CA SER A 266 4.84 -26.27 -16.80
C SER A 266 4.74 -24.78 -17.08
N ALA A 267 5.83 -24.02 -16.96
CA ALA A 267 5.75 -22.58 -17.23
C ALA A 267 5.65 -22.31 -18.73
N LEU A 268 4.81 -21.34 -19.09
CA LEU A 268 4.70 -20.82 -20.46
C LEU A 268 5.78 -19.74 -20.73
N GLY A 269 6.27 -19.11 -19.67
CA GLY A 269 7.16 -17.98 -19.71
C GLY A 269 7.16 -17.22 -18.39
N PHE A 270 7.40 -15.92 -18.44
CA PHE A 270 7.54 -15.04 -17.28
C PHE A 270 6.77 -13.74 -17.44
N LEU A 271 6.08 -13.34 -16.38
CA LEU A 271 5.53 -12.00 -16.21
C LEU A 271 6.54 -11.19 -15.39
N CYS A 272 6.99 -10.07 -15.95
CA CYS A 272 8.07 -9.27 -15.39
C CYS A 272 7.57 -7.84 -15.12
N VAL A 273 7.88 -7.33 -13.93
CA VAL A 273 7.71 -5.92 -13.56
C VAL A 273 9.06 -5.36 -13.16
N ASP A 274 9.45 -4.21 -13.71
CA ASP A 274 10.71 -3.55 -13.37
C ASP A 274 10.53 -2.05 -13.16
N SER A 275 11.40 -1.43 -12.35
CA SER A 275 11.35 0.01 -12.06
C SER A 275 12.76 0.59 -11.90
N LYS A 276 12.92 1.89 -12.21
CA LYS A 276 14.18 2.62 -11.98
C LYS A 276 14.44 2.97 -10.52
N SER A 277 13.39 3.26 -9.78
CA SER A 277 13.45 3.73 -8.40
C SER A 277 13.51 2.59 -7.40
N GLY A 278 12.93 1.44 -7.75
CA GLY A 278 12.72 0.35 -6.81
C GLY A 278 11.59 0.64 -5.83
N GLN A 279 11.79 0.19 -4.59
CA GLN A 279 10.88 0.41 -3.46
C GLN A 279 9.53 -0.29 -3.60
N PHE A 280 9.50 -1.43 -4.28
CA PHE A 280 8.35 -2.32 -4.18
C PHE A 280 8.24 -2.84 -2.74
N ASN A 281 7.03 -2.83 -2.18
CA ASN A 281 6.72 -3.61 -1.00
C ASN A 281 6.73 -5.09 -1.43
N GLU A 282 7.67 -5.88 -0.92
CA GLU A 282 7.87 -7.27 -1.37
C GLU A 282 6.60 -8.09 -1.23
N ASP A 283 6.01 -8.13 -0.03
CA ASP A 283 4.82 -8.95 0.25
C ASP A 283 3.67 -8.63 -0.70
N ILE A 284 3.28 -7.36 -0.81
CA ILE A 284 2.10 -6.95 -1.61
C ILE A 284 2.39 -7.08 -3.10
N ALA A 285 3.54 -6.60 -3.56
CA ALA A 285 3.87 -6.51 -4.98
C ALA A 285 4.11 -7.91 -5.56
N VAL A 286 4.80 -8.79 -4.84
CA VAL A 286 5.06 -10.15 -5.27
C VAL A 286 3.77 -10.96 -5.28
N ASP A 287 2.99 -10.97 -4.19
CA ASP A 287 1.75 -11.75 -4.12
C ASP A 287 0.76 -11.33 -5.21
N THR A 288 0.66 -10.02 -5.47
CA THR A 288 -0.18 -9.50 -6.56
C THR A 288 0.31 -10.01 -7.91
N LEU A 289 1.62 -10.00 -8.18
CA LEU A 289 2.16 -10.47 -9.46
C LEU A 289 1.99 -11.98 -9.64
N VAL A 290 2.16 -12.76 -8.56
CA VAL A 290 1.94 -14.21 -8.53
C VAL A 290 0.49 -14.55 -8.85
N LEU A 291 -0.46 -13.86 -8.24
CA LEU A 291 -1.88 -14.03 -8.54
C LEU A 291 -2.19 -13.73 -10.01
N ILE A 292 -1.71 -12.59 -10.51
CA ILE A 292 -1.91 -12.18 -11.91
C ILE A 292 -1.30 -13.19 -12.89
N ALA A 293 -0.09 -13.69 -12.62
CA ALA A 293 0.58 -14.68 -13.45
C ALA A 293 -0.16 -16.03 -13.45
N THR A 294 -0.73 -16.44 -12.32
CA THR A 294 -1.54 -17.66 -12.20
C THR A 294 -2.84 -17.56 -12.98
N LEU A 295 -3.54 -16.42 -12.88
CA LEU A 295 -4.74 -16.15 -13.68
C LEU A 295 -4.40 -16.15 -15.18
N LEU A 296 -3.32 -15.48 -15.56
CA LEU A 296 -2.83 -15.46 -16.94
C LEU A 296 -2.53 -16.89 -17.44
N TYR A 297 -1.90 -17.73 -16.63
CA TYR A 297 -1.68 -19.14 -16.97
C TYR A 297 -2.99 -19.88 -17.20
N ASN A 298 -3.96 -19.78 -16.29
CA ASN A 298 -5.24 -20.46 -16.43
C ASN A 298 -5.95 -20.08 -17.72
N HIS A 299 -5.91 -18.79 -18.09
CA HIS A 299 -6.45 -18.33 -19.35
C HIS A 299 -5.67 -18.88 -20.56
N LEU A 300 -4.33 -18.80 -20.57
CA LEU A 300 -3.51 -19.28 -21.68
C LEU A 300 -3.54 -20.82 -21.84
N GLY A 301 -3.58 -21.56 -20.73
CA GLY A 301 -3.59 -23.02 -20.69
C GLY A 301 -4.86 -23.62 -21.31
N LEU A 302 -6.02 -23.01 -21.06
CA LEU A 302 -7.28 -23.40 -21.71
C LEU A 302 -7.16 -23.31 -23.25
N PHE A 303 -6.46 -22.30 -23.77
CA PHE A 303 -6.24 -22.17 -25.22
C PHE A 303 -5.30 -23.23 -25.77
N GLN A 304 -4.25 -23.60 -25.04
CA GLN A 304 -3.34 -24.66 -25.47
C GLN A 304 -4.06 -26.01 -25.56
N GLN A 305 -4.83 -26.36 -24.52
CA GLN A 305 -5.62 -27.59 -24.50
C GLN A 305 -6.63 -27.63 -25.66
N GLN A 306 -7.33 -26.53 -25.93
CA GLN A 306 -8.28 -26.44 -27.02
C GLN A 306 -7.60 -26.59 -28.40
N ARG A 307 -6.42 -25.99 -28.60
CA ARG A 307 -5.64 -26.14 -29.83
C ARG A 307 -5.17 -27.58 -30.04
N GLN A 308 -4.71 -28.25 -29.00
CA GLN A 308 -4.29 -29.65 -29.07
C GLN A 308 -5.47 -30.57 -29.41
N SER A 309 -6.63 -30.35 -28.79
CA SER A 309 -7.88 -31.08 -29.11
C SER A 309 -8.29 -30.90 -30.58
N ASN A 310 -8.31 -29.67 -31.09
CA ASN A 310 -8.67 -29.39 -32.48
C ASN A 310 -7.69 -30.03 -33.48
N ARG A 311 -6.38 -30.01 -33.20
CA ARG A 311 -5.39 -30.70 -34.04
C ARG A 311 -5.63 -32.21 -34.09
N ALA A 312 -5.92 -32.83 -32.94
CA ALA A 312 -6.20 -34.26 -32.88
C ALA A 312 -7.46 -34.66 -33.69
N VAL A 313 -8.49 -33.79 -33.73
CA VAL A 313 -9.68 -34.00 -34.56
C VAL A 313 -9.36 -33.92 -36.05
N ASN A 314 -8.58 -32.91 -36.48
CA ASN A 314 -8.22 -32.74 -37.89
C ASN A 314 -7.35 -33.90 -38.41
N VAL A 315 -6.37 -34.36 -37.64
CA VAL A 315 -5.51 -35.51 -38.02
C VAL A 315 -6.35 -36.79 -38.19
N LYS A 316 -7.37 -36.99 -37.35
CA LYS A 316 -8.29 -38.14 -37.51
C LYS A 316 -9.14 -38.03 -38.77
N GLN A 317 -9.56 -36.84 -39.18
CA GLN A 317 -10.32 -36.64 -40.41
C GLN A 317 -9.46 -36.91 -41.66
N GLU A 318 -8.21 -36.45 -41.67
CA GLU A 318 -7.26 -36.71 -42.78
C GLU A 318 -6.90 -38.19 -42.93
N LEU A 319 -6.89 -38.97 -41.83
CA LEU A 319 -6.65 -40.41 -41.88
C LEU A 319 -7.84 -41.23 -42.42
N HIS A 320 -9.03 -40.63 -42.54
CA HIS A 320 -10.24 -41.28 -43.05
C HIS A 320 -10.59 -40.89 -44.50
N THR A 321 -9.85 -39.97 -45.10
CA THR A 321 -9.93 -39.57 -46.52
C THR A 321 -8.80 -40.20 -47.31
#